data_AF-A0A349UNW7-F1
#
_entry.id   AF-A0A349UNW7-F1
#
_cell.length_a   1.000
_cell.length_b   1.000
_cell.length_c   1.000
_cell.angle_alpha   90.00
_cell.angle_beta   90.00
_cell.angle_gamma   90.00
#
_symmetry.space_group_name_H-M   'P 1'
#
loop_
_entity.id
_entity.type
_entity.pdbx_description
1 polymer ?
#
loop_
_entity_poly.entity_id
_entity_poly.type
_entity_poly.pdbx_seq_one_letter_code
_entity_poly.pdbx_strand_id
1 'polypeptide(L)'
;MAITLKRQLTEDEKQQILKQHGRKCWATGMDIPEDQPVQFDHIRAFSRDGESELANIAPMTAECNRMKGTLPLEDFRVKLRLQKFFAGGDRLTLGDLLRHLAQEGDIESFGCDVNVTENDGRVTLKWIGDERRCEAYTCPATGWKYFYATLPVAAVDSDDDRDKQIGLQPRYLISDKVFEMFRHFQKHPVLQPSMGRLVGNKVRLFDGQHKIAGLLWAGRRDFECKIYLHSDIRLLNQTNIQAHDKFAQTRFFSSIMVLKLGGQFGADFEEYKNQDNGEAKSEEGFMQWLERREGGGVSKGDLRKRFQSYLYNAVIETDDNRMKPFISASNRSSDDKPITIDQLSKSLFSNLLYRWPLEDNMTTEDYKRDAEVANMVAIMNMFYDLALHAWNPKAGPNDETQRRLVRMFRSKAAMAWSEILKDAVCGKLDLLDQDDRQAPLYRDLSDEQLQRVKQVVSRLVNWKWWAAPANDEIDRVLSDNKSEVKSWLKSKGLTPGYLMGASE
;
A
#
# COMPACT_ATOMS: atom_id res chain seq x y z
N MET A 1 16.92 -25.69 -0.51
CA MET A 1 17.46 -24.55 -1.29
C MET A 1 17.52 -24.88 -2.78
N ALA A 2 16.52 -24.47 -3.56
CA ALA A 2 16.60 -24.55 -5.02
C ALA A 2 17.37 -23.33 -5.55
N ILE A 3 18.68 -23.48 -5.81
CA ILE A 3 19.49 -22.43 -6.44
C ILE A 3 18.86 -22.13 -7.81
N THR A 4 18.34 -20.91 -7.97
CA THR A 4 17.55 -20.52 -9.14
C THR A 4 18.46 -20.32 -10.36
N LEU A 5 18.83 -21.44 -11.00
CA LEU A 5 19.54 -21.45 -12.27
C LEU A 5 18.67 -20.79 -13.36
N LYS A 6 18.88 -19.49 -13.59
CA LYS A 6 18.48 -18.85 -14.84
C LYS A 6 19.06 -19.69 -15.98
N ARG A 7 18.20 -20.29 -16.81
CA ARG A 7 18.61 -20.98 -18.05
C ARG A 7 19.54 -20.06 -18.82
N GLN A 8 20.83 -20.40 -18.87
CA GLN A 8 21.77 -19.68 -19.71
C GLN A 8 21.55 -20.15 -21.14
N LEU A 9 21.16 -19.22 -22.02
CA LEU A 9 21.03 -19.49 -23.44
C LEU A 9 22.41 -19.72 -24.04
N THR A 10 22.54 -20.80 -24.79
CA THR A 10 23.68 -21.06 -25.68
C THR A 10 23.74 -20.02 -26.80
N GLU A 11 24.89 -19.89 -27.46
CA GLU A 11 25.02 -18.98 -28.61
C GLU A 11 24.10 -19.39 -29.77
N ASP A 12 23.90 -20.68 -30.02
CA ASP A 12 23.00 -21.16 -31.07
C ASP A 12 21.54 -20.75 -30.81
N GLU A 13 21.07 -20.87 -29.56
CA GLU A 13 19.74 -20.40 -29.15
C GLU A 13 19.58 -18.88 -29.32
N LYS A 14 20.61 -18.09 -28.96
CA LYS A 14 20.61 -16.64 -29.18
C LYS A 14 20.54 -16.29 -30.67
N GLN A 15 21.28 -17.00 -31.52
CA GLN A 15 21.23 -16.84 -32.97
C GLN A 15 19.87 -17.24 -33.55
N GLN A 16 19.22 -18.28 -33.01
CA GLN A 16 17.87 -18.66 -33.40
C GLN A 16 16.84 -17.58 -33.05
N ILE A 17 16.89 -17.03 -31.83
CA ILE A 17 16.04 -15.92 -31.39
C ILE A 17 16.27 -14.67 -32.26
N LEU A 18 17.53 -14.35 -32.59
CA LEU A 18 17.86 -13.23 -33.48
C LEU A 18 17.41 -13.45 -34.94
N LYS A 19 17.42 -14.70 -35.45
CA LYS A 19 16.81 -15.02 -36.76
C LYS A 19 15.30 -14.86 -36.77
N GLN A 20 14.63 -15.15 -35.64
CA GLN A 20 13.17 -15.07 -35.52
C GLN A 20 12.66 -13.64 -35.29
N HIS A 21 13.31 -12.85 -34.44
CA HIS A 21 12.86 -11.52 -34.04
C HIS A 21 13.66 -10.36 -34.66
N GLY A 22 14.77 -10.66 -35.33
CA GLY A 22 15.76 -9.67 -35.75
C GLY A 22 16.56 -9.10 -34.57
N ARG A 23 17.54 -8.25 -34.86
CA ARG A 23 18.30 -7.49 -33.85
C ARG A 23 17.51 -6.25 -33.37
N LYS A 24 16.24 -6.44 -32.99
CA LYS A 24 15.30 -5.38 -32.58
C LYS A 24 14.93 -5.52 -31.12
N CYS A 25 14.91 -4.40 -30.39
CA CYS A 25 14.48 -4.39 -29.01
C CYS A 25 12.98 -4.65 -28.95
N TRP A 26 12.59 -5.81 -28.43
CA TRP A 26 11.21 -6.28 -28.43
C TRP A 26 10.25 -5.40 -27.61
N ALA A 27 10.78 -4.56 -26.72
CA ALA A 27 10.01 -3.55 -25.99
C ALA A 27 9.74 -2.26 -26.78
N THR A 28 10.65 -1.80 -27.64
CA THR A 28 10.52 -0.52 -28.37
C THR A 28 10.28 -0.67 -29.87
N GLY A 29 10.55 -1.84 -30.45
CA GLY A 29 10.54 -2.09 -31.89
C GLY A 29 11.75 -1.53 -32.65
N MET A 30 12.63 -0.77 -31.98
CA MET A 30 13.82 -0.15 -32.57
C MET A 30 14.96 -1.16 -32.71
N ASP A 31 15.81 -0.99 -33.73
CA ASP A 31 17.04 -1.77 -33.89
C ASP A 31 17.99 -1.56 -32.70
N ILE A 32 18.66 -2.64 -32.26
CA ILE A 32 19.70 -2.59 -31.23
C ILE A 32 21.04 -2.37 -31.97
N PRO A 33 21.74 -1.25 -31.75
CA PRO A 33 23.03 -0.98 -32.40
C PRO A 33 24.04 -2.13 -32.24
N GLU A 34 24.92 -2.33 -33.22
CA GLU A 34 25.87 -3.46 -33.22
C GLU A 34 26.89 -3.38 -32.09
N ASP A 35 27.25 -2.17 -31.66
CA ASP A 35 28.14 -1.86 -30.54
C ASP A 35 27.49 -2.08 -29.16
N GLN A 36 26.17 -2.25 -29.08
CA GLN A 36 25.45 -2.47 -27.82
C GLN A 36 25.20 -3.96 -27.55
N PRO A 37 25.37 -4.45 -26.31
CA PRO A 37 25.07 -5.84 -25.96
C PRO A 37 23.56 -6.11 -26.00
N VAL A 38 23.16 -7.11 -26.79
CA VAL A 38 21.78 -7.63 -26.78
C VAL A 38 21.58 -8.46 -25.52
N GLN A 39 20.51 -8.17 -24.79
CA GLN A 39 20.03 -9.03 -23.70
C GLN A 39 18.81 -9.82 -24.16
N PHE A 40 18.62 -11.00 -23.57
CA PHE A 40 17.51 -11.90 -23.88
C PHE A 40 16.69 -12.06 -22.60
N ASP A 41 15.40 -11.80 -22.68
CA ASP A 41 14.49 -11.82 -21.53
C ASP A 41 13.13 -12.42 -21.91
N HIS A 42 12.41 -12.95 -20.92
CA HIS A 42 11.13 -13.61 -21.18
C HIS A 42 10.03 -12.60 -21.53
N ILE A 43 9.27 -12.92 -22.59
CA ILE A 43 8.10 -12.15 -23.06
C ILE A 43 7.03 -12.15 -21.95
N ARG A 44 6.63 -13.34 -21.48
CA ARG A 44 5.94 -13.57 -20.22
C ARG A 44 6.99 -13.96 -19.16
N ALA A 45 7.17 -13.12 -18.14
CA ALA A 45 8.16 -13.34 -17.09
C ALA A 45 8.06 -14.75 -16.45
N PHE A 46 9.19 -15.42 -16.27
CA PHE A 46 9.27 -16.75 -15.65
C PHE A 46 8.54 -16.83 -14.30
N SER A 47 8.62 -15.77 -13.49
CA SER A 47 7.93 -15.65 -12.19
C SER A 47 6.39 -15.52 -12.28
N ARG A 48 5.79 -15.82 -13.44
CA ARG A 48 4.35 -15.83 -13.71
C ARG A 48 3.98 -16.99 -14.63
N ASP A 49 4.64 -18.13 -14.46
CA ASP A 49 4.49 -19.34 -15.30
C ASP A 49 4.77 -19.05 -16.79
N GLY A 50 5.78 -18.21 -17.04
CA GLY A 50 6.35 -18.03 -18.37
C GLY A 50 7.32 -19.17 -18.66
N GLU A 51 6.98 -20.05 -19.59
CA GLU A 51 7.84 -21.16 -20.01
C GLU A 51 9.22 -20.64 -20.43
N SER A 52 10.30 -21.34 -20.07
CA SER A 52 11.66 -20.92 -20.46
C SER A 52 12.05 -21.45 -21.85
N GLU A 53 11.08 -21.63 -22.74
CA GLU A 53 11.29 -22.01 -24.13
C GLU A 53 11.68 -20.82 -25.00
N LEU A 54 12.35 -21.09 -26.13
CA LEU A 54 12.81 -20.06 -27.06
C LEU A 54 11.65 -19.21 -27.60
N ALA A 55 10.46 -19.79 -27.75
CA ALA A 55 9.26 -19.08 -28.19
C ALA A 55 8.78 -17.99 -27.22
N ASN A 56 9.17 -18.05 -25.94
CA ASN A 56 8.84 -17.05 -24.92
C ASN A 56 10.04 -16.13 -24.59
N ILE A 57 11.08 -16.07 -25.40
CA ILE A 57 12.28 -15.26 -25.16
C ILE A 57 12.53 -14.32 -26.35
N ALA A 58 12.79 -13.04 -26.07
CA ALA A 58 13.01 -12.04 -27.11
C ALA A 58 14.21 -11.11 -26.81
N PRO A 59 14.83 -10.52 -27.86
CA PRO A 59 15.97 -9.63 -27.70
C PRO A 59 15.55 -8.23 -27.21
N MET A 60 16.33 -7.63 -26.32
CA MET A 60 16.09 -6.31 -25.73
C MET A 60 17.42 -5.56 -25.48
N THR A 61 17.40 -4.23 -25.43
CA THR A 61 18.56 -3.46 -24.94
C THR A 61 18.73 -3.66 -23.44
N ALA A 62 19.97 -3.53 -22.95
CA ALA A 62 20.27 -3.61 -21.52
C ALA A 62 19.50 -2.58 -20.68
N GLU A 63 19.27 -1.37 -21.22
CA GLU A 63 18.46 -0.35 -20.59
C GLU A 63 16.99 -0.75 -20.47
N CYS A 64 16.36 -1.18 -21.58
CA CYS A 64 14.97 -1.60 -21.57
C CYS A 64 14.75 -2.80 -20.64
N ASN A 65 15.68 -3.77 -20.60
CA ASN A 65 15.57 -4.92 -19.70
C ASN A 65 15.62 -4.48 -18.22
N ARG A 66 16.58 -3.61 -17.87
CA ARG A 66 16.68 -3.01 -16.52
C ARG A 66 15.42 -2.22 -16.13
N MET A 67 14.82 -1.50 -17.07
CA MET A 67 13.60 -0.70 -16.83
C MET A 67 12.30 -1.52 -16.77
N LYS A 68 12.24 -2.66 -17.48
CA LYS A 68 11.14 -3.63 -17.46
C LYS A 68 11.04 -4.30 -16.09
N GLY A 69 12.15 -4.84 -15.58
CA GLY A 69 12.17 -5.61 -14.34
C GLY A 69 11.16 -6.76 -14.38
N THR A 70 10.19 -6.76 -13.47
CA THR A 70 9.14 -7.80 -13.36
C THR A 70 7.81 -7.43 -14.02
N LEU A 71 7.77 -6.34 -14.81
CA LEU A 71 6.57 -5.97 -15.58
C LEU A 71 6.36 -6.93 -16.76
N PRO A 72 5.10 -7.29 -17.08
CA PRO A 72 4.74 -7.84 -18.38
C PRO A 72 5.24 -6.92 -19.51
N LEU A 73 5.59 -7.51 -20.65
CA LEU A 73 6.04 -6.74 -21.81
C LEU A 73 4.99 -5.71 -22.27
N GLU A 74 3.70 -6.06 -22.24
CA GLU A 74 2.61 -5.18 -22.63
C GLU A 74 2.49 -3.97 -21.70
N ASP A 75 2.46 -4.19 -20.38
CA ASP A 75 2.53 -3.14 -19.36
C ASP A 75 3.77 -2.25 -19.56
N PHE A 76 4.93 -2.86 -19.88
CA PHE A 76 6.17 -2.11 -20.10
C PHE A 76 6.14 -1.27 -21.39
N ARG A 77 5.55 -1.79 -22.48
CA ARG A 77 5.30 -1.01 -23.71
C ARG A 77 4.42 0.20 -23.41
N VAL A 78 3.33 0.03 -22.66
CA VAL A 78 2.48 1.15 -22.22
C VAL A 78 3.26 2.13 -21.34
N LYS A 79 4.10 1.65 -20.42
CA LYS A 79 4.98 2.50 -19.58
C LYS A 79 5.92 3.37 -20.43
N LEU A 80 6.53 2.81 -21.48
CA LEU A 80 7.41 3.55 -22.40
C LEU A 80 6.63 4.61 -23.20
N ARG A 81 5.43 4.28 -23.69
CA ARG A 81 4.55 5.24 -24.38
C ARG A 81 4.11 6.37 -23.44
N LEU A 82 3.80 6.03 -22.19
CA LEU A 82 3.47 7.00 -21.15
C LEU A 82 4.66 7.92 -20.85
N GLN A 83 5.88 7.39 -20.76
CA GLN A 83 7.10 8.19 -20.61
C GLN A 83 7.35 9.12 -21.82
N LYS A 84 7.10 8.66 -23.05
CA LYS A 84 7.15 9.50 -24.27
C LYS A 84 6.16 10.66 -24.18
N PHE A 85 4.94 10.42 -23.70
CA PHE A 85 3.94 11.49 -23.46
C PHE A 85 4.41 12.49 -22.40
N PHE A 86 4.87 12.00 -21.23
CA PHE A 86 5.34 12.86 -20.14
C PHE A 86 6.67 13.58 -20.40
N ALA A 87 7.43 13.19 -21.43
CA ALA A 87 8.61 13.94 -21.87
C ALA A 87 8.27 15.38 -22.35
N GLY A 88 6.99 15.66 -22.65
CA GLY A 88 6.49 17.02 -22.91
C GLY A 88 6.43 17.94 -21.68
N GLY A 89 6.67 17.43 -20.46
CA GLY A 89 6.78 18.20 -19.21
C GLY A 89 5.65 17.96 -18.21
N ASP A 90 5.77 18.59 -17.03
CA ASP A 90 4.93 18.26 -15.86
C ASP A 90 3.53 18.93 -15.84
N ARG A 91 3.18 19.72 -16.88
CA ARG A 91 1.92 20.48 -16.96
C ARG A 91 0.90 19.88 -17.94
N LEU A 92 0.94 18.56 -18.12
CA LEU A 92 0.07 17.84 -19.05
C LEU A 92 -1.32 17.60 -18.47
N THR A 93 -2.34 17.79 -19.30
CA THR A 93 -3.76 17.66 -18.98
C THR A 93 -4.39 16.42 -19.66
N LEU A 94 -5.67 16.14 -19.39
CA LEU A 94 -6.39 15.11 -20.15
C LEU A 94 -6.46 15.47 -21.65
N GLY A 95 -6.64 16.76 -21.99
CA GLY A 95 -6.70 17.21 -23.38
C GLY A 95 -5.36 17.11 -24.11
N ASP A 96 -4.23 17.16 -23.39
CA ASP A 96 -2.92 16.84 -24.00
C ASP A 96 -2.84 15.37 -24.37
N LEU A 97 -3.32 14.48 -23.49
CA LEU A 97 -3.33 13.05 -23.76
C LEU A 97 -4.26 12.72 -24.94
N LEU A 98 -5.46 13.32 -24.99
CA LEU A 98 -6.38 13.14 -26.12
C LEU A 98 -5.74 13.58 -27.45
N ARG A 99 -5.08 14.75 -27.52
CA ARG A 99 -4.35 15.16 -28.73
C ARG A 99 -3.17 14.27 -29.06
N HIS A 100 -2.40 13.83 -28.07
CA HIS A 100 -1.28 12.91 -28.29
C HIS A 100 -1.75 11.59 -28.89
N LEU A 101 -2.80 10.99 -28.33
CA LEU A 101 -3.39 9.74 -28.84
C LEU A 101 -4.01 9.91 -30.23
N ALA A 102 -4.60 11.07 -30.53
CA ALA A 102 -5.11 11.37 -31.87
C ALA A 102 -3.97 11.54 -32.90
N GLN A 103 -2.85 12.16 -32.51
CA GLN A 103 -1.66 12.34 -33.34
C GLN A 103 -0.92 11.01 -33.63
N GLU A 104 -0.91 10.08 -32.66
CA GLU A 104 -0.32 8.74 -32.82
C GLU A 104 -1.32 7.74 -33.47
N GLY A 105 -2.58 8.14 -33.69
CA GLY A 105 -3.61 7.32 -34.35
C GLY A 105 -4.34 6.30 -33.44
N ASP A 106 -4.20 6.37 -32.11
CA ASP A 106 -4.91 5.48 -31.17
C ASP A 106 -6.40 5.81 -31.03
N ILE A 107 -6.81 7.03 -31.39
CA ILE A 107 -8.19 7.52 -31.42
C ILE A 107 -8.42 8.37 -32.67
N GLU A 108 -9.61 8.31 -33.26
CA GLU A 108 -9.95 9.08 -34.47
C GLU A 108 -10.26 10.55 -34.17
N SER A 109 -10.95 10.81 -33.05
CA SER A 109 -11.41 12.15 -32.65
C SER A 109 -11.72 12.22 -31.16
N PHE A 110 -11.85 13.45 -30.65
CA PHE A 110 -12.29 13.78 -29.29
C PHE A 110 -12.95 15.17 -29.30
N GLY A 111 -13.72 15.49 -28.27
CA GLY A 111 -14.35 16.80 -28.09
C GLY A 111 -15.24 17.25 -29.25
N CYS A 112 -15.90 16.33 -29.95
CA CYS A 112 -16.91 16.63 -30.96
C CYS A 112 -18.11 17.38 -30.37
N ASP A 113 -18.84 18.07 -31.24
CA ASP A 113 -20.09 18.72 -30.84
C ASP A 113 -21.18 17.69 -30.53
N VAL A 114 -21.81 17.89 -29.38
CA VAL A 114 -22.90 17.10 -28.82
C VAL A 114 -24.11 18.02 -28.68
N ASN A 115 -25.15 17.78 -29.47
CA ASN A 115 -26.43 18.45 -29.31
C ASN A 115 -27.18 17.79 -28.14
N VAL A 116 -27.57 18.58 -27.16
CA VAL A 116 -28.29 18.11 -25.96
C VAL A 116 -29.67 18.75 -25.92
N THR A 117 -30.71 17.93 -25.94
CA THR A 117 -32.10 18.36 -25.77
C THR A 117 -32.70 17.76 -24.51
N GLU A 118 -33.48 18.53 -23.77
CA GLU A 118 -34.18 18.09 -22.56
C GLU A 118 -35.69 18.11 -22.81
N ASN A 119 -36.38 16.99 -22.59
CA ASN A 119 -37.84 16.86 -22.70
C ASN A 119 -38.34 15.89 -21.62
N ASP A 120 -39.43 16.23 -20.94
CA ASP A 120 -40.16 15.34 -20.00
C ASP A 120 -39.27 14.58 -18.98
N GLY A 121 -38.29 15.27 -18.38
CA GLY A 121 -37.38 14.67 -17.41
C GLY A 121 -36.30 13.76 -18.02
N ARG A 122 -36.11 13.80 -19.35
CA ARG A 122 -35.07 13.05 -20.07
C ARG A 122 -34.15 13.97 -20.84
N VAL A 123 -32.89 13.55 -20.93
CA VAL A 123 -31.84 14.16 -21.74
C VAL A 123 -31.59 13.30 -22.97
N THR A 124 -31.68 13.87 -24.16
CA THR A 124 -31.25 13.24 -25.40
C THR A 124 -29.96 13.90 -25.89
N LEU A 125 -28.90 13.12 -25.98
CA LEU A 125 -27.60 13.51 -26.50
C LEU A 125 -27.45 12.98 -27.92
N LYS A 126 -27.10 13.84 -28.87
CA LYS A 126 -26.80 13.46 -30.26
C LYS A 126 -25.42 13.97 -30.63
N TRP A 127 -24.60 13.10 -31.19
CA TRP A 127 -23.33 13.45 -31.82
C TRP A 127 -23.24 12.77 -33.18
N ILE A 128 -22.11 12.93 -33.88
CA ILE A 128 -21.94 12.35 -35.21
C ILE A 128 -22.01 10.81 -35.11
N GLY A 129 -23.07 10.24 -35.67
CA GLY A 129 -23.26 8.79 -35.82
C GLY A 129 -24.05 8.07 -34.71
N ASP A 130 -24.41 8.72 -33.59
CA ASP A 130 -25.13 8.05 -32.48
C ASP A 130 -26.05 9.03 -31.69
N GLU A 131 -27.05 8.46 -31.02
CA GLU A 131 -28.00 9.14 -30.12
C GLU A 131 -28.15 8.34 -28.81
N ARG A 132 -28.00 9.01 -27.67
CA ARG A 132 -28.18 8.41 -26.35
C ARG A 132 -29.22 9.15 -25.53
N ARG A 133 -30.17 8.40 -24.96
CA ARG A 133 -31.22 8.92 -24.09
C ARG A 133 -30.94 8.52 -22.65
N CYS A 134 -30.95 9.49 -21.75
CA CYS A 134 -30.67 9.34 -20.34
C CYS A 134 -31.80 9.98 -19.51
N GLU A 135 -32.03 9.47 -18.31
CA GLU A 135 -32.90 10.16 -17.34
C GLU A 135 -32.18 11.43 -16.82
N ALA A 136 -32.94 12.51 -16.66
CA ALA A 136 -32.46 13.76 -16.09
C ALA A 136 -32.68 13.78 -14.57
N TYR A 137 -31.67 14.18 -13.83
CA TYR A 137 -31.71 14.27 -12.37
C TYR A 137 -31.47 15.71 -11.92
N THR A 138 -32.16 16.13 -10.87
CA THR A 138 -32.00 17.46 -10.27
C THR A 138 -31.24 17.34 -8.95
N CYS A 139 -30.20 18.16 -8.75
CA CYS A 139 -29.50 18.25 -7.48
C CYS A 139 -30.40 18.98 -6.45
N PRO A 140 -30.79 18.35 -5.33
CA PRO A 140 -31.73 18.97 -4.38
C PRO A 140 -31.16 20.21 -3.67
N ALA A 141 -29.83 20.33 -3.58
CA ALA A 141 -29.17 21.46 -2.92
C ALA A 141 -28.96 22.69 -3.83
N THR A 142 -28.90 22.52 -5.15
CA THR A 142 -28.58 23.60 -6.10
C THR A 142 -29.61 23.80 -7.21
N GLY A 143 -30.57 22.89 -7.36
CA GLY A 143 -31.51 22.87 -8.50
C GLY A 143 -30.88 22.50 -9.84
N TRP A 144 -29.57 22.22 -9.90
CA TRP A 144 -28.87 21.94 -11.16
C TRP A 144 -29.27 20.59 -11.74
N LYS A 145 -29.57 20.57 -13.03
CA LYS A 145 -29.84 19.34 -13.78
C LYS A 145 -28.54 18.68 -14.23
N TYR A 146 -28.50 17.36 -14.12
CA TYR A 146 -27.41 16.52 -14.56
C TYR A 146 -27.94 15.16 -15.04
N PHE A 147 -27.13 14.41 -15.79
CA PHE A 147 -27.46 13.04 -16.19
C PHE A 147 -26.23 12.13 -16.04
N TYR A 148 -26.47 10.82 -16.05
CA TYR A 148 -25.42 9.81 -16.19
C TYR A 148 -25.46 9.23 -17.60
N ALA A 149 -24.30 9.07 -18.23
CA ALA A 149 -24.16 8.42 -19.51
C ALA A 149 -22.80 7.74 -19.61
N THR A 150 -22.74 6.61 -20.31
CA THR A 150 -21.49 6.17 -20.93
C THR A 150 -21.30 6.98 -22.21
N LEU A 151 -20.14 7.62 -22.38
CA LEU A 151 -19.83 8.47 -23.54
C LEU A 151 -18.57 7.97 -24.26
N PRO A 152 -18.56 7.96 -25.60
CA PRO A 152 -17.36 7.59 -26.37
C PRO A 152 -16.30 8.69 -26.29
N VAL A 153 -15.04 8.34 -26.54
CA VAL A 153 -13.89 9.26 -26.55
C VAL A 153 -14.11 10.46 -27.49
N ALA A 154 -14.79 10.23 -28.63
CA ALA A 154 -15.17 11.27 -29.59
C ALA A 154 -16.02 12.39 -28.96
N ALA A 155 -16.89 12.07 -27.99
CA ALA A 155 -17.83 13.02 -27.40
C ALA A 155 -17.28 13.78 -26.17
N VAL A 156 -16.12 13.40 -25.63
CA VAL A 156 -15.55 14.00 -24.42
C VAL A 156 -14.30 14.83 -24.68
N ASP A 157 -14.15 15.91 -23.93
CA ASP A 157 -12.98 16.79 -23.93
C ASP A 157 -12.53 17.08 -22.49
N SER A 158 -11.42 17.79 -22.36
CA SER A 158 -10.83 18.21 -21.08
C SER A 158 -11.30 19.61 -20.68
N ASP A 159 -11.65 19.79 -19.40
CA ASP A 159 -12.11 21.08 -18.87
C ASP A 159 -10.95 21.92 -18.32
N ASP A 160 -9.98 22.23 -19.18
CA ASP A 160 -8.76 22.98 -18.87
C ASP A 160 -8.76 24.43 -19.40
N ASP A 161 -7.81 25.23 -18.94
CA ASP A 161 -7.78 26.69 -19.11
C ASP A 161 -7.40 27.19 -20.53
N ARG A 162 -7.22 26.29 -21.51
CA ARG A 162 -6.65 26.67 -22.82
C ARG A 162 -7.53 27.57 -23.67
N ASP A 163 -8.86 27.46 -23.55
CA ASP A 163 -9.80 28.23 -24.37
C ASP A 163 -10.06 29.65 -23.85
N LYS A 164 -9.21 30.16 -22.95
CA LYS A 164 -9.39 31.44 -22.23
C LYS A 164 -10.68 31.51 -21.39
N GLN A 165 -11.35 30.38 -21.21
CA GLN A 165 -12.42 30.20 -20.24
C GLN A 165 -11.83 29.67 -18.93
N ILE A 166 -12.57 29.81 -17.83
CA ILE A 166 -12.19 29.21 -16.55
C ILE A 166 -12.35 27.70 -16.67
N GLY A 167 -11.23 26.98 -16.77
CA GLY A 167 -11.18 25.54 -16.66
C GLY A 167 -11.52 25.10 -15.23
N LEU A 168 -12.04 23.89 -15.10
CA LEU A 168 -12.37 23.28 -13.81
C LEU A 168 -11.43 22.13 -13.43
N GLN A 169 -10.49 21.78 -14.31
CA GLN A 169 -9.39 20.85 -14.07
C GLN A 169 -8.57 21.28 -12.82
N PRO A 170 -8.59 20.51 -11.72
CA PRO A 170 -7.97 20.93 -10.46
C PRO A 170 -6.46 20.62 -10.38
N ARG A 171 -5.92 19.80 -11.31
CA ARG A 171 -4.52 19.35 -11.30
C ARG A 171 -4.10 18.76 -12.64
N TYR A 172 -2.81 18.82 -12.96
CA TYR A 172 -2.20 18.09 -14.07
C TYR A 172 -2.19 16.57 -13.84
N LEU A 173 -1.99 15.82 -14.92
CA LEU A 173 -1.78 14.37 -14.88
C LEU A 173 -0.42 14.05 -14.22
N ILE A 174 -0.33 12.90 -13.57
CA ILE A 174 0.90 12.42 -12.90
C ILE A 174 1.20 11.02 -13.43
N SER A 175 2.37 10.83 -14.05
CA SER A 175 2.79 9.58 -14.72
C SER A 175 2.50 8.34 -13.88
N ASP A 176 3.06 8.26 -12.66
CA ASP A 176 2.92 7.06 -11.82
C ASP A 176 1.47 6.74 -11.49
N LYS A 177 0.63 7.75 -11.21
CA LYS A 177 -0.80 7.55 -10.95
C LYS A 177 -1.55 7.07 -12.19
N VAL A 178 -1.24 7.60 -13.38
CA VAL A 178 -1.86 7.14 -14.63
C VAL A 178 -1.45 5.69 -14.90
N PHE A 179 -0.19 5.33 -14.65
CA PHE A 179 0.30 3.96 -14.80
C PHE A 179 -0.34 2.99 -13.80
N GLU A 180 -0.41 3.36 -12.51
CA GLU A 180 -1.10 2.58 -11.48
C GLU A 180 -2.58 2.35 -11.84
N MET A 181 -3.28 3.39 -12.31
CA MET A 181 -4.69 3.30 -12.73
C MET A 181 -4.87 2.45 -14.00
N PHE A 182 -3.97 2.55 -14.98
CA PHE A 182 -3.93 1.67 -16.14
C PHE A 182 -3.86 0.19 -15.72
N ARG A 183 -2.90 -0.18 -14.86
CA ARG A 183 -2.73 -1.56 -14.38
C ARG A 183 -3.91 -2.03 -13.51
N HIS A 184 -4.53 -1.11 -12.78
CA HIS A 184 -5.72 -1.41 -11.98
C HIS A 184 -6.95 -1.74 -12.87
N PHE A 185 -7.25 -0.91 -13.87
CA PHE A 185 -8.43 -1.09 -14.73
C PHE A 185 -8.32 -2.22 -15.76
N GLN A 186 -7.15 -2.84 -15.93
CA GLN A 186 -7.02 -4.13 -16.60
C GLN A 186 -7.81 -5.26 -15.89
N LYS A 187 -7.98 -5.17 -14.57
CA LYS A 187 -8.55 -6.24 -13.73
C LYS A 187 -9.75 -5.84 -12.86
N HIS A 188 -9.93 -4.54 -12.60
CA HIS A 188 -10.90 -4.05 -11.63
C HIS A 188 -11.93 -3.09 -12.27
N PRO A 189 -13.20 -3.11 -11.79
CA PRO A 189 -14.24 -2.22 -12.29
C PRO A 189 -13.97 -0.75 -11.89
N VAL A 190 -14.54 0.17 -12.66
CA VAL A 190 -14.53 1.59 -12.34
C VAL A 190 -15.63 1.87 -11.31
N LEU A 191 -15.27 2.23 -10.08
CA LEU A 191 -16.24 2.36 -8.97
C LEU A 191 -17.03 3.67 -8.96
N GLN A 192 -16.61 4.67 -9.73
CA GLN A 192 -17.21 6.01 -9.74
C GLN A 192 -17.11 6.59 -11.16
N PRO A 193 -18.15 7.24 -11.71
CA PRO A 193 -18.07 7.91 -12.99
C PRO A 193 -17.08 9.09 -12.95
N SER A 194 -16.60 9.53 -14.11
CA SER A 194 -15.91 10.82 -14.24
C SER A 194 -16.94 11.96 -14.26
N MET A 195 -16.55 13.15 -13.80
CA MET A 195 -17.47 14.29 -13.72
C MET A 195 -17.13 15.36 -14.76
N GLY A 196 -18.16 15.89 -15.39
CA GLY A 196 -18.04 16.92 -16.40
C GLY A 196 -19.24 17.86 -16.45
N ARG A 197 -19.17 18.83 -17.37
CA ARG A 197 -20.25 19.77 -17.66
C ARG A 197 -20.40 19.95 -19.17
N LEU A 198 -21.58 20.39 -19.59
CA LEU A 198 -21.81 20.89 -20.94
C LEU A 198 -21.30 22.33 -21.04
N VAL A 199 -20.45 22.62 -22.02
CA VAL A 199 -19.90 23.95 -22.32
C VAL A 199 -20.15 24.25 -23.79
N GLY A 200 -21.19 25.05 -24.07
CA GLY A 200 -21.75 25.15 -25.42
C GLY A 200 -22.28 23.78 -25.86
N ASN A 201 -21.75 23.26 -26.98
CA ASN A 201 -22.06 21.91 -27.46
C ASN A 201 -21.04 20.85 -26.99
N LYS A 202 -20.07 21.16 -26.13
CA LYS A 202 -19.00 20.22 -25.77
C LYS A 202 -19.15 19.65 -24.36
N VAL A 203 -18.98 18.34 -24.20
CA VAL A 203 -18.88 17.70 -22.88
C VAL A 203 -17.45 17.78 -22.39
N ARG A 204 -17.18 18.56 -21.33
CA ARG A 204 -15.85 18.75 -20.77
C ARG A 204 -15.72 18.10 -19.40
N LEU A 205 -14.66 17.30 -19.19
CA LEU A 205 -14.40 16.55 -17.96
C LEU A 205 -13.42 17.28 -17.04
N PHE A 206 -13.85 17.56 -15.81
CA PHE A 206 -13.08 18.28 -14.79
C PHE A 206 -12.60 17.41 -13.63
N ASP A 207 -13.26 16.28 -13.35
CA ASP A 207 -12.77 15.26 -12.40
C ASP A 207 -12.83 13.85 -13.02
N GLY A 208 -11.94 12.98 -12.57
CA GLY A 208 -11.68 11.67 -13.16
C GLY A 208 -10.61 11.68 -14.24
N GLN A 209 -9.81 12.73 -14.38
CA GLN A 209 -8.87 12.87 -15.50
C GLN A 209 -7.77 11.79 -15.54
N HIS A 210 -7.18 11.46 -14.38
CA HIS A 210 -6.24 10.33 -14.26
C HIS A 210 -6.91 8.98 -14.55
N LYS A 211 -8.22 8.87 -14.26
CA LYS A 211 -9.05 7.68 -14.50
C LYS A 211 -9.28 7.48 -15.99
N ILE A 212 -9.75 8.51 -16.70
CA ILE A 212 -9.89 8.50 -18.16
C ILE A 212 -8.54 8.22 -18.83
N ALA A 213 -7.47 8.85 -18.37
CA ALA A 213 -6.12 8.59 -18.86
C ALA A 213 -5.72 7.11 -18.71
N GLY A 214 -5.86 6.52 -17.52
CA GLY A 214 -5.57 5.10 -17.30
C GLY A 214 -6.44 4.16 -18.14
N LEU A 215 -7.72 4.50 -18.33
CA LEU A 215 -8.66 3.75 -19.18
C LEU A 215 -8.29 3.83 -20.67
N LEU A 216 -7.89 5.01 -21.17
CA LEU A 216 -7.41 5.20 -22.55
C LEU A 216 -6.19 4.33 -22.87
N TRP A 217 -5.21 4.31 -21.96
CA TRP A 217 -4.02 3.45 -22.04
C TRP A 217 -4.35 1.95 -21.90
N ALA A 218 -5.45 1.61 -21.22
CA ALA A 218 -6.00 0.24 -21.17
C ALA A 218 -6.88 -0.11 -22.40
N GLY A 219 -6.88 0.73 -23.45
CA GLY A 219 -7.62 0.48 -24.69
C GLY A 219 -9.12 0.79 -24.63
N ARG A 220 -9.66 1.27 -23.50
CA ARG A 220 -11.07 1.67 -23.39
C ARG A 220 -11.34 2.91 -24.24
N ARG A 221 -12.51 2.97 -24.85
CA ARG A 221 -12.98 4.11 -25.68
C ARG A 221 -14.32 4.67 -25.22
N ASP A 222 -14.95 4.06 -24.22
CA ASP A 222 -16.22 4.46 -23.62
C ASP A 222 -16.04 4.70 -22.12
N PHE A 223 -16.64 5.77 -21.61
CA PHE A 223 -16.42 6.25 -20.24
C PHE A 223 -17.72 6.56 -19.52
N GLU A 224 -17.91 5.99 -18.34
CA GLU A 224 -19.01 6.31 -17.44
C GLU A 224 -18.84 7.73 -16.89
N CYS A 225 -19.82 8.58 -17.16
CA CYS A 225 -19.74 10.02 -16.90
C CYS A 225 -21.00 10.56 -16.25
N LYS A 226 -20.81 11.52 -15.34
CA LYS A 226 -21.87 12.36 -14.74
C LYS A 226 -21.69 13.78 -15.27
N ILE A 227 -22.66 14.26 -16.04
CA ILE A 227 -22.54 15.54 -16.74
C ILE A 227 -23.59 16.53 -16.25
N TYR A 228 -23.15 17.71 -15.80
CA TYR A 228 -24.00 18.84 -15.44
C TYR A 228 -24.42 19.62 -16.70
N LEU A 229 -25.72 19.93 -16.84
CA LEU A 229 -26.25 20.68 -17.98
C LEU A 229 -26.08 22.20 -17.80
N HIS A 230 -26.55 22.71 -16.67
CA HIS A 230 -26.52 24.12 -16.32
C HIS A 230 -26.09 24.25 -14.85
N SER A 231 -24.86 24.73 -14.65
CA SER A 231 -24.22 24.84 -13.33
C SER A 231 -23.54 26.20 -13.19
N ASP A 232 -23.63 26.83 -12.01
CA ASP A 232 -22.79 28.00 -11.72
C ASP A 232 -21.31 27.58 -11.66
N ILE A 233 -20.49 28.23 -12.48
CA ILE A 233 -19.08 27.88 -12.66
C ILE A 233 -18.27 28.13 -11.38
N ARG A 234 -18.58 29.20 -10.63
CA ARG A 234 -17.83 29.57 -9.42
C ARG A 234 -18.13 28.60 -8.30
N LEU A 235 -19.40 28.29 -8.06
CA LEU A 235 -19.81 27.33 -7.05
C LEU A 235 -19.32 25.92 -7.41
N LEU A 236 -19.44 25.49 -8.67
CA LEU A 236 -18.94 24.18 -9.10
C LEU A 236 -17.43 24.05 -8.92
N ASN A 237 -16.64 25.09 -9.25
CA ASN A 237 -15.20 25.11 -9.01
C ASN A 237 -14.88 25.02 -7.50
N GLN A 238 -15.55 25.84 -6.69
CA GLN A 238 -15.37 25.84 -5.24
C GLN A 238 -15.71 24.47 -4.62
N THR A 239 -16.77 23.81 -5.07
CA THR A 239 -17.13 22.45 -4.67
C THR A 239 -16.07 21.44 -5.12
N ASN A 240 -15.57 21.51 -6.35
CA ASN A 240 -14.55 20.60 -6.89
C ASN A 240 -13.23 20.68 -6.09
N ILE A 241 -12.77 21.90 -5.82
CA ILE A 241 -11.57 22.15 -5.00
C ILE A 241 -11.75 21.60 -3.59
N GLN A 242 -12.89 21.88 -2.93
CA GLN A 242 -13.14 21.38 -1.58
C GLN A 242 -13.27 19.85 -1.52
N ALA A 243 -13.82 19.20 -2.56
CA ALA A 243 -13.90 17.76 -2.66
C ALA A 243 -12.53 17.07 -2.79
N HIS A 244 -11.56 17.74 -3.40
CA HIS A 244 -10.19 17.22 -3.54
C HIS A 244 -9.21 17.61 -2.42
N ASP A 245 -9.58 18.58 -1.59
CA ASP A 245 -8.81 19.06 -0.44
C ASP A 245 -9.48 18.64 0.89
N LYS A 246 -10.47 19.41 1.36
CA LYS A 246 -11.11 19.26 2.67
C LYS A 246 -11.91 17.97 2.84
N PHE A 247 -12.63 17.56 1.80
CA PHE A 247 -13.49 16.37 1.81
C PHE A 247 -12.90 15.21 1.02
N ALA A 248 -11.59 15.27 0.72
CA ALA A 248 -10.89 14.17 0.10
C ALA A 248 -11.07 12.90 0.95
N GLN A 249 -11.44 11.79 0.30
CA GLN A 249 -11.58 10.50 1.00
C GLN A 249 -10.30 10.20 1.76
N THR A 250 -10.40 10.10 3.08
CA THR A 250 -9.27 9.81 3.93
C THR A 250 -8.73 8.43 3.56
N ARG A 251 -7.43 8.35 3.30
CA ARG A 251 -6.75 7.05 3.13
C ARG A 251 -7.06 6.21 4.37
N PHE A 252 -7.52 4.98 4.17
CA PHE A 252 -7.68 4.04 5.29
C PHE A 252 -6.40 4.00 6.10
N PHE A 253 -6.50 4.19 7.42
CA PHE A 253 -5.35 4.11 8.31
C PHE A 253 -4.67 2.75 8.19
N SER A 254 -3.36 2.67 8.45
CA SER A 254 -2.64 1.39 8.41
C SER A 254 -3.31 0.37 9.32
N SER A 255 -3.79 0.80 10.49
CA SER A 255 -4.64 0.08 11.44
C SER A 255 -5.99 -0.41 10.89
N ILE A 256 -6.73 0.40 10.12
CA ILE A 256 -8.01 -0.03 9.53
C ILE A 256 -7.75 -0.98 8.36
N MET A 257 -6.68 -0.77 7.59
CA MET A 257 -6.20 -1.74 6.62
C MET A 257 -5.78 -3.04 7.30
N VAL A 258 -5.13 -2.97 8.47
CA VAL A 258 -4.75 -4.15 9.27
C VAL A 258 -5.98 -4.96 9.66
N LEU A 259 -7.01 -4.32 10.20
CA LEU A 259 -8.25 -4.98 10.62
C LEU A 259 -9.02 -5.57 9.42
N LYS A 260 -9.23 -4.77 8.36
CA LYS A 260 -9.99 -5.22 7.17
C LYS A 260 -9.25 -6.27 6.35
N LEU A 261 -7.96 -6.07 6.08
CA LEU A 261 -7.16 -7.06 5.35
C LEU A 261 -6.85 -8.27 6.21
N GLY A 262 -6.76 -8.15 7.54
CA GLY A 262 -6.57 -9.28 8.44
C GLY A 262 -7.76 -10.27 8.36
N GLY A 263 -8.99 -9.75 8.32
CA GLY A 263 -10.18 -10.59 8.09
C GLY A 263 -10.22 -11.23 6.70
N GLN A 264 -9.86 -10.47 5.65
CA GLN A 264 -9.78 -11.00 4.29
C GLN A 264 -8.66 -12.06 4.15
N PHE A 265 -7.47 -11.79 4.72
CA PHE A 265 -6.36 -12.73 4.77
C PHE A 265 -6.72 -13.98 5.56
N GLY A 266 -7.47 -13.87 6.66
CA GLY A 266 -7.97 -15.03 7.40
C GLY A 266 -8.85 -15.92 6.52
N ALA A 267 -9.80 -15.35 5.77
CA ALA A 267 -10.62 -16.11 4.84
C ALA A 267 -9.79 -16.74 3.70
N ASP A 268 -8.84 -16.00 3.14
CA ASP A 268 -7.91 -16.49 2.11
C ASP A 268 -6.99 -17.62 2.63
N PHE A 269 -6.57 -17.54 3.89
CA PHE A 269 -5.72 -18.52 4.57
C PHE A 269 -6.47 -19.81 4.85
N GLU A 270 -7.73 -19.71 5.29
CA GLU A 270 -8.63 -20.87 5.40
C GLU A 270 -8.95 -21.48 4.03
N GLU A 271 -9.13 -20.69 2.97
CA GLU A 271 -9.28 -21.22 1.60
C GLU A 271 -8.05 -22.06 1.18
N TYR A 272 -6.84 -21.54 1.43
CA TYR A 272 -5.59 -22.25 1.13
C TYR A 272 -5.38 -23.53 1.98
N LYS A 273 -5.73 -23.49 3.27
CA LYS A 273 -5.69 -24.67 4.15
C LYS A 273 -6.63 -25.77 3.66
N ASN A 274 -7.82 -25.41 3.19
CA ASN A 274 -8.85 -26.34 2.71
C ASN A 274 -8.61 -26.87 1.27
N GLN A 275 -7.57 -26.42 0.57
CA GLN A 275 -7.21 -27.00 -0.73
C GLN A 275 -6.52 -28.36 -0.56
N ASP A 276 -7.20 -29.43 -0.97
CA ASP A 276 -6.59 -30.76 -1.02
C ASP A 276 -5.68 -30.88 -2.26
N ASN A 277 -4.39 -30.61 -2.06
CA ASN A 277 -3.35 -30.73 -3.09
C ASN A 277 -2.19 -31.65 -2.66
N GLY A 278 -2.30 -32.34 -1.51
CA GLY A 278 -1.26 -33.22 -0.98
C GLY A 278 0.05 -32.53 -0.53
N GLU A 279 0.17 -31.20 -0.65
CA GLU A 279 1.35 -30.45 -0.23
C GLU A 279 1.28 -30.09 1.26
N ALA A 280 2.43 -30.11 1.94
CA ALA A 280 2.57 -29.59 3.28
C ALA A 280 2.19 -28.09 3.30
N LYS A 281 1.26 -27.70 4.17
CA LYS A 281 0.76 -26.33 4.24
C LYS A 281 1.72 -25.50 5.10
N SER A 282 2.38 -24.53 4.49
CA SER A 282 3.17 -23.51 5.20
C SER A 282 2.69 -22.10 4.87
N GLU A 283 3.09 -21.11 5.68
CA GLU A 283 2.78 -19.71 5.43
C GLU A 283 3.49 -19.17 4.18
N GLU A 284 4.73 -19.59 3.91
CA GLU A 284 5.43 -19.25 2.67
C GLU A 284 4.72 -19.86 1.45
N GLY A 285 4.20 -21.10 1.56
CA GLY A 285 3.33 -21.70 0.55
C GLY A 285 2.03 -20.90 0.32
N PHE A 286 1.39 -20.41 1.39
CA PHE A 286 0.23 -19.51 1.31
C PHE A 286 0.57 -18.22 0.56
N MET A 287 1.72 -17.61 0.86
CA MET A 287 2.15 -16.37 0.23
C MET A 287 2.42 -16.55 -1.26
N GLN A 288 2.98 -17.70 -1.68
CA GLN A 288 3.17 -18.06 -3.09
C GLN A 288 1.85 -18.40 -3.79
N TRP A 289 0.90 -19.02 -3.10
CA TRP A 289 -0.46 -19.22 -3.61
C TRP A 289 -1.18 -17.89 -3.82
N LEU A 290 -1.11 -16.96 -2.86
CA LEU A 290 -1.77 -15.67 -2.93
C LEU A 290 -1.15 -14.76 -4.01
N GLU A 291 0.18 -14.79 -4.18
CA GLU A 291 0.87 -14.11 -5.30
C GLU A 291 0.37 -14.59 -6.67
N ARG A 292 0.14 -15.90 -6.82
CA ARG A 292 -0.47 -16.49 -8.02
C ARG A 292 -1.93 -16.04 -8.19
N ARG A 293 -2.75 -16.09 -7.13
CA ARG A 293 -4.19 -15.79 -7.16
C ARG A 293 -4.51 -14.32 -7.45
N GLU A 294 -3.84 -13.35 -6.81
CA GLU A 294 -4.05 -11.92 -7.11
C GLU A 294 -3.43 -11.52 -8.47
N GLY A 295 -2.37 -12.24 -8.86
CA GLY A 295 -1.53 -11.95 -10.00
C GLY A 295 -0.76 -10.63 -9.86
N GLY A 296 0.18 -10.38 -10.76
CA GLY A 296 1.21 -9.34 -10.59
C GLY A 296 0.79 -7.87 -10.75
N GLY A 297 -0.41 -7.49 -10.27
CA GLY A 297 -0.77 -6.11 -9.93
C GLY A 297 -0.26 -5.70 -8.55
N VAL A 298 -0.07 -6.65 -7.63
CA VAL A 298 0.38 -6.44 -6.25
C VAL A 298 1.84 -6.87 -6.09
N SER A 299 2.64 -6.10 -5.34
CA SER A 299 4.06 -6.43 -5.13
C SER A 299 4.26 -7.41 -3.97
N LYS A 300 5.34 -8.22 -4.00
CA LYS A 300 5.76 -9.04 -2.85
C LYS A 300 5.93 -8.21 -1.57
N GLY A 301 6.36 -6.95 -1.70
CA GLY A 301 6.47 -6.02 -0.57
C GLY A 301 5.12 -5.63 0.03
N ASP A 302 4.07 -5.53 -0.79
CA ASP A 302 2.72 -5.24 -0.31
C ASP A 302 2.06 -6.49 0.29
N LEU A 303 2.16 -7.65 -0.36
CA LEU A 303 1.72 -8.93 0.23
C LEU A 303 2.35 -9.13 1.61
N ARG A 304 3.66 -8.87 1.77
CA ARG A 304 4.35 -8.94 3.07
C ARG A 304 3.79 -7.96 4.10
N LYS A 305 3.44 -6.71 3.71
CA LYS A 305 2.76 -5.78 4.63
C LYS A 305 1.40 -6.30 5.07
N ARG A 306 0.65 -6.97 4.18
CA ARG A 306 -0.65 -7.58 4.51
C ARG A 306 -0.49 -8.77 5.45
N PHE A 307 0.49 -9.65 5.21
CA PHE A 307 0.83 -10.75 6.13
C PHE A 307 1.24 -10.24 7.52
N GLN A 308 2.14 -9.24 7.58
CA GLN A 308 2.51 -8.59 8.85
C GLN A 308 1.31 -7.96 9.54
N SER A 309 0.37 -7.41 8.77
CA SER A 309 -0.87 -6.88 9.30
C SER A 309 -1.75 -7.97 9.90
N TYR A 310 -1.91 -9.11 9.22
CA TYR A 310 -2.60 -10.29 9.74
C TYR A 310 -1.98 -10.76 11.08
N LEU A 311 -0.66 -10.88 11.17
CA LEU A 311 0.03 -11.23 12.42
C LEU A 311 -0.24 -10.23 13.56
N TYR A 312 -0.16 -8.92 13.28
CA TYR A 312 -0.47 -7.91 14.30
C TYR A 312 -1.95 -7.96 14.72
N ASN A 313 -2.85 -8.29 13.78
CA ASN A 313 -4.27 -8.43 14.04
C ASN A 313 -4.55 -9.62 14.96
N ALA A 314 -3.94 -10.78 14.71
CA ALA A 314 -4.08 -11.97 15.56
C ALA A 314 -3.70 -11.66 17.02
N VAL A 315 -2.59 -10.97 17.25
CA VAL A 315 -2.15 -10.57 18.59
C VAL A 315 -3.07 -9.50 19.23
N ILE A 316 -3.49 -8.47 18.48
CA ILE A 316 -4.32 -7.38 19.03
C ILE A 316 -5.75 -7.85 19.33
N GLU A 317 -6.33 -8.67 18.45
CA GLU A 317 -7.73 -9.06 18.55
C GLU A 317 -7.99 -10.25 19.48
N THR A 318 -6.96 -11.02 19.86
CA THR A 318 -7.03 -12.06 20.91
C THR A 318 -7.77 -11.54 22.15
N ASP A 319 -8.81 -12.24 22.61
CA ASP A 319 -9.70 -11.77 23.67
C ASP A 319 -8.99 -11.51 25.01
N ASP A 320 -7.97 -12.32 25.33
CA ASP A 320 -7.14 -12.15 26.53
C ASP A 320 -6.18 -10.95 26.49
N ASN A 321 -6.13 -10.18 25.40
CA ASN A 321 -5.22 -9.03 25.28
C ASN A 321 -5.76 -7.79 26.03
N ARG A 322 -5.33 -7.63 27.29
CA ARG A 322 -5.77 -6.54 28.18
C ARG A 322 -5.18 -5.17 27.80
N MET A 323 -4.21 -5.10 26.88
CA MET A 323 -3.79 -3.83 26.27
C MET A 323 -4.74 -3.34 25.17
N LYS A 324 -5.56 -4.21 24.55
CA LYS A 324 -6.49 -3.90 23.44
C LYS A 324 -7.31 -2.60 23.65
N PRO A 325 -7.88 -2.30 24.84
CA PRO A 325 -8.62 -1.06 25.06
C PRO A 325 -7.80 0.23 24.85
N PHE A 326 -6.51 0.20 25.20
CA PHE A 326 -5.59 1.35 25.15
C PHE A 326 -4.95 1.56 23.76
N ILE A 327 -5.25 0.67 22.81
CA ILE A 327 -4.72 0.72 21.45
C ILE A 327 -5.71 1.50 20.55
N SER A 328 -5.20 2.59 19.97
CA SER A 328 -5.86 3.40 18.96
C SER A 328 -5.80 2.68 17.60
N ALA A 329 -6.98 2.44 17.04
CA ALA A 329 -7.16 1.99 15.66
C ALA A 329 -6.96 3.12 14.62
N SER A 330 -6.33 4.23 15.00
CA SER A 330 -5.91 5.30 14.08
C SER A 330 -4.40 5.59 14.21
N ASN A 331 -3.86 6.37 13.27
CA ASN A 331 -2.46 6.82 13.33
C ASN A 331 -2.20 7.91 14.39
N ARG A 332 -3.19 8.28 15.21
CA ARG A 332 -3.05 9.23 16.32
C ARG A 332 -3.48 8.57 17.63
N SER A 333 -2.73 8.81 18.69
CA SER A 333 -3.18 8.52 20.05
C SER A 333 -4.31 9.48 20.44
N SER A 334 -5.17 9.04 21.36
CA SER A 334 -6.05 9.92 22.15
C SER A 334 -5.71 9.76 23.63
N ASP A 335 -6.30 10.58 24.49
CA ASP A 335 -6.07 10.48 25.93
C ASP A 335 -6.52 9.11 26.46
N ASP A 336 -7.64 8.56 25.98
CA ASP A 336 -8.10 7.21 26.34
C ASP A 336 -7.29 6.07 25.66
N LYS A 337 -6.67 6.36 24.51
CA LYS A 337 -5.97 5.38 23.67
C LYS A 337 -4.55 5.84 23.35
N PRO A 338 -3.62 5.77 24.33
CA PRO A 338 -2.28 6.35 24.21
C PRO A 338 -1.38 5.68 23.18
N ILE A 339 -1.62 4.40 22.87
CA ILE A 339 -0.74 3.60 22.00
C ILE A 339 -1.40 3.46 20.64
N THR A 340 -0.64 3.61 19.55
CA THR A 340 -1.13 3.34 18.19
C THR A 340 -0.61 1.99 17.68
N ILE A 341 -1.34 1.37 16.74
CA ILE A 341 -0.87 0.16 16.05
C ILE A 341 0.44 0.43 15.30
N ASP A 342 0.62 1.63 14.74
CA ASP A 342 1.88 2.07 14.13
C ASP A 342 3.05 2.03 15.12
N GLN A 343 2.85 2.52 16.35
CA GLN A 343 3.84 2.45 17.41
C GLN A 343 4.19 1.01 17.80
N LEU A 344 3.21 0.13 17.97
CA LEU A 344 3.45 -1.29 18.28
C LEU A 344 4.23 -1.99 17.16
N SER A 345 3.85 -1.74 15.89
CA SER A 345 4.51 -2.30 14.69
C SER A 345 6.00 -1.94 14.56
N LYS A 346 6.43 -0.86 15.24
CA LYS A 346 7.80 -0.32 15.25
C LYS A 346 8.51 -0.48 16.60
N SER A 347 7.86 -1.09 17.59
CA SER A 347 8.43 -1.33 18.91
C SER A 347 8.33 -2.80 19.28
N LEU A 348 7.29 -3.20 20.02
CA LEU A 348 7.11 -4.57 20.50
C LEU A 348 7.07 -5.58 19.34
N PHE A 349 6.20 -5.39 18.34
CA PHE A 349 6.06 -6.34 17.23
C PHE A 349 7.29 -6.40 16.33
N SER A 350 8.02 -5.31 16.14
CA SER A 350 9.24 -5.33 15.30
C SER A 350 10.41 -6.07 15.93
N ASN A 351 10.38 -6.23 17.26
CA ASN A 351 11.47 -6.78 18.04
C ASN A 351 11.21 -8.22 18.51
N LEU A 352 9.98 -8.53 18.92
CA LEU A 352 9.65 -9.80 19.58
C LEU A 352 8.87 -10.80 18.72
N LEU A 353 8.13 -10.35 17.70
CA LEU A 353 7.45 -11.24 16.74
C LEU A 353 8.34 -11.54 15.53
N TYR A 354 8.27 -12.77 15.04
CA TYR A 354 8.83 -13.20 13.77
C TYR A 354 7.90 -12.82 12.61
N ARG A 355 8.21 -11.70 11.96
CA ARG A 355 7.33 -11.03 10.97
C ARG A 355 7.50 -11.49 9.52
N TRP A 356 7.98 -12.72 9.35
CA TRP A 356 8.22 -13.35 8.06
C TRP A 356 7.37 -14.63 7.96
N PRO A 357 6.94 -15.01 6.75
CA PRO A 357 6.29 -16.30 6.54
C PRO A 357 7.25 -17.43 6.89
N LEU A 358 6.72 -18.47 7.52
CA LEU A 358 7.43 -19.67 7.90
C LEU A 358 7.33 -20.74 6.81
N GLU A 359 8.38 -21.55 6.67
CA GLU A 359 8.39 -22.76 5.83
C GLU A 359 7.80 -23.98 6.56
N ASP A 360 7.64 -23.90 7.89
CA ASP A 360 7.16 -24.98 8.76
C ASP A 360 5.78 -25.50 8.33
N ASN A 361 5.58 -26.81 8.46
CA ASN A 361 4.29 -27.42 8.16
C ASN A 361 3.29 -27.13 9.28
N MET A 362 2.26 -26.35 8.97
CA MET A 362 1.17 -25.92 9.86
C MET A 362 0.37 -27.07 10.46
N THR A 363 0.50 -28.31 9.94
CA THR A 363 -0.15 -29.51 10.51
C THR A 363 0.75 -30.28 11.48
N THR A 364 1.90 -29.73 11.88
CA THR A 364 2.90 -30.39 12.74
C THR A 364 3.19 -29.58 14.00
N GLU A 365 3.72 -30.24 15.03
CA GLU A 365 4.08 -29.59 16.29
C GLU A 365 5.18 -28.54 16.15
N ASP A 366 5.97 -28.58 15.06
CA ASP A 366 7.02 -27.59 14.75
C ASP A 366 6.44 -26.19 14.46
N TYR A 367 5.17 -26.09 14.06
CA TYR A 367 4.51 -24.81 13.79
C TYR A 367 4.05 -24.10 15.08
N LYS A 368 4.90 -23.20 15.60
CA LYS A 368 4.69 -22.50 16.89
C LYS A 368 4.00 -21.14 16.79
N ARG A 369 3.22 -20.86 15.74
CA ARG A 369 2.66 -19.51 15.53
C ARG A 369 1.64 -19.13 16.61
N ASP A 370 0.78 -20.06 17.02
CA ASP A 370 -0.21 -19.80 18.07
C ASP A 370 0.45 -19.60 19.44
N ALA A 371 1.52 -20.36 19.72
CA ALA A 371 2.37 -20.15 20.89
C ALA A 371 3.06 -18.78 20.86
N GLU A 372 3.56 -18.32 19.70
CA GLU A 372 4.13 -16.98 19.54
C GLU A 372 3.10 -15.88 19.81
N VAL A 373 1.89 -16.01 19.29
CA VAL A 373 0.78 -15.07 19.54
C VAL A 373 0.47 -15.04 21.03
N ALA A 374 0.32 -16.21 21.69
CA ALA A 374 0.06 -16.32 23.12
C ALA A 374 1.18 -15.69 23.97
N ASN A 375 2.45 -15.98 23.65
CA ASN A 375 3.63 -15.39 24.30
C ASN A 375 3.65 -13.87 24.17
N MET A 376 3.29 -13.34 23.00
CA MET A 376 3.26 -11.90 22.77
C MET A 376 2.10 -11.22 23.53
N VAL A 377 0.91 -11.85 23.55
CA VAL A 377 -0.22 -11.42 24.39
C VAL A 377 0.16 -11.46 25.87
N ALA A 378 0.89 -12.48 26.33
CA ALA A 378 1.39 -12.56 27.70
C ALA A 378 2.33 -11.39 28.04
N ILE A 379 3.28 -11.04 27.18
CA ILE A 379 4.16 -9.87 27.39
C ILE A 379 3.37 -8.54 27.37
N MET A 380 2.41 -8.38 26.45
CA MET A 380 1.52 -7.22 26.44
C MET A 380 0.70 -7.12 27.74
N ASN A 381 0.20 -8.26 28.22
CA ASN A 381 -0.48 -8.36 29.51
C ASN A 381 0.43 -8.02 30.70
N MET A 382 1.73 -8.33 30.67
CA MET A 382 2.68 -7.86 31.67
C MET A 382 2.81 -6.32 31.67
N PHE A 383 2.82 -5.67 30.50
CA PHE A 383 2.81 -4.20 30.42
C PHE A 383 1.49 -3.59 30.91
N TYR A 384 0.37 -4.28 30.74
CA TYR A 384 -0.90 -3.88 31.37
C TYR A 384 -0.82 -3.98 32.90
N ASP A 385 -0.48 -5.16 33.42
CA ASP A 385 -0.42 -5.45 34.87
C ASP A 385 0.56 -4.57 35.63
N LEU A 386 1.71 -4.23 35.02
CA LEU A 386 2.76 -3.47 35.69
C LEU A 386 2.64 -1.95 35.47
N ALA A 387 1.95 -1.52 34.40
CA ALA A 387 1.92 -0.11 34.00
C ALA A 387 0.54 0.40 33.53
N LEU A 388 0.01 -0.10 32.41
CA LEU A 388 -1.13 0.56 31.73
C LEU A 388 -2.47 0.47 32.47
N HIS A 389 -2.66 -0.48 33.40
CA HIS A 389 -3.87 -0.51 34.24
C HIS A 389 -4.05 0.78 35.07
N ALA A 390 -2.97 1.52 35.34
CA ALA A 390 -2.97 2.78 36.07
C ALA A 390 -3.08 4.02 35.16
N TRP A 391 -3.33 3.84 33.85
CA TRP A 391 -3.49 4.94 32.91
C TRP A 391 -4.79 5.71 33.16
N ASN A 392 -4.70 7.03 33.32
CA ASN A 392 -5.85 7.89 33.58
C ASN A 392 -5.94 9.03 32.55
N PRO A 393 -6.89 8.98 31.59
CA PRO A 393 -7.03 10.02 30.55
C PRO A 393 -7.42 11.39 31.10
N LYS A 394 -7.88 11.47 32.36
CA LYS A 394 -8.32 12.71 33.03
C LYS A 394 -7.33 13.19 34.09
N ALA A 395 -6.15 12.58 34.19
CA ALA A 395 -5.12 13.00 35.11
C ALA A 395 -4.60 14.41 34.79
N GLY A 396 -4.37 15.21 35.84
CA GLY A 396 -3.79 16.55 35.69
C GLY A 396 -2.29 16.51 35.36
N PRO A 397 -1.68 17.63 34.92
CA PRO A 397 -0.26 17.69 34.53
C PRO A 397 0.73 17.36 35.67
N ASN A 398 0.26 17.43 36.92
CA ASN A 398 1.04 17.12 38.12
C ASN A 398 0.99 15.64 38.52
N ASP A 399 0.17 14.81 37.88
CA ASP A 399 0.08 13.37 38.18
C ASP A 399 1.37 12.64 37.78
N GLU A 400 2.10 12.15 38.78
CA GLU A 400 3.38 11.48 38.60
C GLU A 400 3.23 10.11 37.93
N THR A 401 2.12 9.39 38.19
CA THR A 401 1.85 8.09 37.59
C THR A 401 1.55 8.28 36.11
N GLN A 402 0.69 9.23 35.75
CA GLN A 402 0.40 9.55 34.36
C GLN A 402 1.66 10.05 33.63
N ARG A 403 2.48 10.92 34.24
CA ARG A 403 3.75 11.38 33.65
C ARG A 403 4.70 10.22 33.37
N ARG A 404 4.84 9.28 34.31
CA ARG A 404 5.65 8.05 34.17
C ARG A 404 5.19 7.23 32.96
N LEU A 405 3.88 6.99 32.84
CA LEU A 405 3.30 6.23 31.74
C LEU A 405 3.43 6.95 30.38
N VAL A 406 3.15 8.26 30.33
CA VAL A 406 3.30 9.10 29.13
C VAL A 406 4.74 9.04 28.61
N ARG A 407 5.75 9.13 29.48
CA ARG A 407 7.17 9.01 29.09
C ARG A 407 7.48 7.62 28.53
N MET A 408 7.13 6.57 29.28
CA MET A 408 7.42 5.19 28.90
C MET A 408 6.76 4.79 27.57
N PHE A 409 5.49 5.16 27.37
CA PHE A 409 4.72 4.83 26.16
C PHE A 409 4.80 5.91 25.07
N ARG A 410 5.67 6.92 25.19
CA ARG A 410 5.93 7.86 24.09
C ARG A 410 6.55 7.12 22.90
N SER A 411 6.09 7.41 21.69
CA SER A 411 6.46 6.69 20.46
C SER A 411 7.97 6.41 20.30
N LYS A 412 8.84 7.39 20.54
CA LYS A 412 10.31 7.22 20.44
C LYS A 412 10.91 6.45 21.62
N ALA A 413 10.38 6.62 22.82
CA ALA A 413 10.75 5.82 23.99
C ALA A 413 10.46 4.34 23.75
N ALA A 414 9.22 4.02 23.32
CA ALA A 414 8.79 2.66 23.02
C ALA A 414 9.66 1.96 21.97
N MET A 415 9.97 2.65 20.87
CA MET A 415 10.89 2.12 19.84
C MET A 415 12.30 1.87 20.40
N ALA A 416 12.79 2.72 21.29
CA ALA A 416 14.14 2.61 21.84
C ALA A 416 14.26 1.53 22.93
N TRP A 417 13.35 1.50 23.91
CA TRP A 417 13.41 0.49 24.99
C TRP A 417 13.01 -0.90 24.52
N SER A 418 12.18 -1.06 23.48
CA SER A 418 11.79 -2.39 22.99
C SER A 418 12.95 -3.15 22.34
N GLU A 419 13.94 -2.44 21.78
CA GLU A 419 15.21 -3.05 21.34
C GLU A 419 16.06 -3.51 22.53
N ILE A 420 16.13 -2.71 23.62
CA ILE A 420 16.86 -3.06 24.84
C ILE A 420 16.18 -4.23 25.58
N LEU A 421 14.85 -4.24 25.58
CA LEU A 421 14.01 -5.32 26.09
C LEU A 421 14.26 -6.62 25.33
N LYS A 422 14.31 -6.56 23.98
CA LYS A 422 14.59 -7.73 23.15
C LYS A 422 15.90 -8.41 23.56
N ASP A 423 16.97 -7.64 23.69
CA ASP A 423 18.28 -8.15 24.09
C ASP A 423 18.22 -8.84 25.45
N ALA A 424 17.49 -8.26 26.42
CA ALA A 424 17.32 -8.81 27.76
C ALA A 424 16.39 -10.05 27.80
N VAL A 425 15.33 -10.08 26.98
CA VAL A 425 14.43 -11.24 26.83
C VAL A 425 15.19 -12.41 26.20
N CYS A 426 15.95 -12.18 25.13
CA CYS A 426 16.80 -13.22 24.53
C CYS A 426 17.77 -13.80 25.56
N GLY A 427 18.47 -12.93 26.31
CA GLY A 427 19.37 -13.36 27.38
C GLY A 427 18.68 -14.07 28.54
N LYS A 428 17.43 -13.70 28.89
CA LYS A 428 16.64 -14.40 29.92
C LYS A 428 15.97 -15.68 29.47
N LEU A 429 15.84 -15.91 28.17
CA LEU A 429 15.39 -17.17 27.59
C LEU A 429 16.57 -18.05 27.15
N ASP A 430 17.80 -17.66 27.51
CA ASP A 430 19.05 -18.37 27.22
C ASP A 430 19.25 -18.60 25.69
N LEU A 431 18.73 -17.69 24.86
CA LEU A 431 18.79 -17.75 23.40
C LEU A 431 20.16 -17.28 22.91
N LEU A 432 21.00 -18.23 22.52
CA LEU A 432 22.37 -17.97 22.06
C LEU A 432 22.43 -17.73 20.54
N ASP A 433 21.75 -18.57 19.76
CA ASP A 433 21.85 -18.57 18.30
C ASP A 433 21.18 -17.37 17.64
N GLN A 434 21.76 -16.92 16.52
CA GLN A 434 21.31 -15.71 15.85
C GLN A 434 19.86 -15.82 15.36
N ASP A 435 19.45 -16.99 14.88
CA ASP A 435 18.10 -17.21 14.33
C ASP A 435 17.03 -17.30 15.43
N ASP A 436 17.34 -17.97 16.55
CA ASP A 436 16.53 -17.91 17.77
C ASP A 436 16.30 -16.47 18.25
N ARG A 437 17.34 -15.64 18.19
CA ARG A 437 17.27 -14.21 18.55
C ARG A 437 16.54 -13.36 17.50
N GLN A 438 16.29 -13.86 16.30
CA GLN A 438 15.37 -13.24 15.34
C GLN A 438 13.91 -13.55 15.69
N ALA A 439 13.62 -14.74 16.22
CA ALA A 439 12.30 -15.24 16.58
C ALA A 439 12.18 -15.58 18.08
N PRO A 440 12.35 -14.61 19.01
CA PRO A 440 12.50 -14.92 20.43
C PRO A 440 11.25 -15.52 21.07
N LEU A 441 10.05 -15.27 20.52
CA LEU A 441 8.78 -15.78 21.03
C LEU A 441 8.20 -16.95 20.22
N TYR A 442 8.80 -17.33 19.09
CA TYR A 442 8.35 -18.46 18.26
C TYR A 442 8.84 -19.79 18.85
N ARG A 443 8.24 -20.16 19.99
CA ARG A 443 8.55 -21.34 20.80
C ARG A 443 7.49 -21.51 21.88
N ASP A 444 7.36 -22.70 22.44
CA ASP A 444 6.62 -22.87 23.69
C ASP A 444 7.43 -22.28 24.85
N LEU A 445 6.78 -21.49 25.72
CA LEU A 445 7.39 -20.96 26.94
C LEU A 445 6.70 -21.52 28.17
N SER A 446 7.49 -21.99 29.14
CA SER A 446 6.97 -22.40 30.44
C SER A 446 6.59 -21.20 31.32
N ASP A 447 5.74 -21.42 32.32
CA ASP A 447 5.40 -20.40 33.33
C ASP A 447 6.65 -19.82 34.01
N GLU A 448 7.69 -20.64 34.23
CA GLU A 448 8.97 -20.18 34.78
C GLU A 448 9.70 -19.22 33.82
N GLN A 449 9.74 -19.54 32.53
CA GLN A 449 10.32 -18.67 31.51
C GLN A 449 9.51 -17.37 31.36
N LEU A 450 8.18 -17.43 31.36
CA LEU A 450 7.32 -16.25 31.36
C LEU A 450 7.53 -15.40 32.63
N GLN A 451 7.76 -16.01 33.79
CA GLN A 451 8.09 -15.29 35.03
C GLN A 451 9.50 -14.66 34.98
N ARG A 452 10.49 -15.32 34.38
CA ARG A 452 11.82 -14.74 34.09
C ARG A 452 11.69 -13.51 33.18
N VAL A 453 10.82 -13.56 32.17
CA VAL A 453 10.49 -12.42 31.29
C VAL A 453 9.74 -11.32 32.05
N LYS A 454 8.79 -11.66 32.93
CA LYS A 454 8.05 -10.69 33.76
C LYS A 454 8.96 -9.89 34.68
N GLN A 455 10.05 -10.48 35.20
CA GLN A 455 11.09 -9.76 35.95
C GLN A 455 11.78 -8.69 35.09
N VAL A 456 12.12 -9.00 33.83
CA VAL A 456 12.71 -8.05 32.87
C VAL A 456 11.76 -6.89 32.59
N VAL A 457 10.48 -7.19 32.31
CA VAL A 457 9.45 -6.16 32.09
C VAL A 457 9.27 -5.30 33.35
N SER A 458 9.26 -5.89 34.54
CA SER A 458 9.16 -5.17 35.81
C SER A 458 10.33 -4.21 36.04
N ARG A 459 11.58 -4.62 35.74
CA ARG A 459 12.75 -3.74 35.85
C ARG A 459 12.74 -2.60 34.83
N LEU A 460 12.18 -2.82 33.64
CA LEU A 460 11.96 -1.77 32.65
C LEU A 460 10.91 -0.75 33.12
N VAL A 461 9.76 -1.22 33.62
CA VAL A 461 8.65 -0.38 34.10
C VAL A 461 9.07 0.46 35.32
N ASN A 462 9.87 -0.13 36.21
CA ASN A 462 10.32 0.51 37.45
C ASN A 462 11.67 1.23 37.33
N TRP A 463 12.17 1.48 36.11
CA TRP A 463 13.40 2.24 35.91
C TRP A 463 13.23 3.70 36.37
N LYS A 464 14.14 4.17 37.24
CA LYS A 464 13.96 5.38 38.07
C LYS A 464 13.67 6.65 37.28
N TRP A 465 14.25 6.79 36.09
CA TRP A 465 14.15 8.00 35.27
C TRP A 465 12.75 8.23 34.68
N TRP A 466 11.88 7.21 34.61
CA TRP A 466 10.48 7.46 34.26
C TRP A 466 9.78 8.35 35.29
N ALA A 467 10.17 8.25 36.57
CA ALA A 467 9.65 9.03 37.69
C ALA A 467 10.43 10.35 37.96
N ALA A 468 11.27 10.82 37.03
CA ALA A 468 11.96 12.09 37.17
C ALA A 468 10.99 13.29 37.35
N PRO A 469 11.42 14.42 37.93
CA PRO A 469 10.59 15.63 38.05
C PRO A 469 10.05 16.13 36.70
N ALA A 470 9.02 16.99 36.72
CA ALA A 470 8.54 17.64 35.51
C ALA A 470 9.60 18.59 34.93
N ASN A 471 9.73 18.64 33.60
CA ASN A 471 10.74 19.43 32.87
C ASN A 471 12.18 18.96 33.10
N ASP A 472 12.37 17.69 33.48
CA ASP A 472 13.67 17.03 33.50
C ASP A 472 14.21 16.83 32.07
N GLU A 473 15.53 16.60 31.94
CA GLU A 473 16.21 16.32 30.68
C GLU A 473 15.50 15.26 29.83
N ILE A 474 14.89 14.25 30.47
CA ILE A 474 14.15 13.19 29.79
C ILE A 474 13.00 13.72 28.90
N ASP A 475 12.29 14.76 29.33
CA ASP A 475 11.13 15.28 28.58
C ASP A 475 11.55 15.91 27.25
N ARG A 476 12.72 16.56 27.24
CA ARG A 476 13.41 17.03 26.03
C ARG A 476 13.84 15.85 25.18
N VAL A 477 14.66 14.94 25.74
CA VAL A 477 15.29 13.84 24.99
C VAL A 477 14.27 12.91 24.34
N LEU A 478 13.15 12.60 24.99
CA LEU A 478 12.10 11.76 24.39
C LEU A 478 11.38 12.41 23.18
N SER A 479 11.71 13.67 22.85
CA SER A 479 11.30 14.36 21.62
C SER A 479 12.29 14.17 20.46
N ASP A 480 13.53 13.74 20.74
CA ASP A 480 14.58 13.53 19.75
C ASP A 480 14.36 12.25 18.91
N ASN A 481 15.30 11.93 18.02
CA ASN A 481 15.21 10.74 17.19
C ASN A 481 15.46 9.43 17.99
N LYS A 482 15.04 8.28 17.45
CA LYS A 482 15.12 6.97 18.14
C LYS A 482 16.53 6.63 18.62
N SER A 483 17.56 6.95 17.83
CA SER A 483 18.95 6.60 18.14
C SER A 483 19.48 7.42 19.31
N GLU A 484 19.20 8.72 19.37
CA GLU A 484 19.55 9.55 20.52
C GLU A 484 18.85 9.09 21.80
N VAL A 485 17.53 8.83 21.71
CA VAL A 485 16.77 8.29 22.85
C VAL A 485 17.38 6.97 23.34
N LYS A 486 17.70 6.02 22.45
CA LYS A 486 18.30 4.73 22.84
C LYS A 486 19.69 4.92 23.48
N SER A 487 20.51 5.81 22.96
CA SER A 487 21.84 6.10 23.50
C SER A 487 21.76 6.75 24.88
N TRP A 488 20.84 7.68 25.08
CA TRP A 488 20.59 8.33 26.36
C TRP A 488 20.03 7.35 27.41
N LEU A 489 19.05 6.51 27.05
CA LEU A 489 18.52 5.47 27.94
C LEU A 489 19.66 4.56 28.45
N LYS A 490 20.55 4.13 27.54
CA LYS A 490 21.73 3.33 27.92
C LYS A 490 22.73 4.09 28.80
N SER A 491 23.02 5.36 28.50
CA SER A 491 23.97 6.17 29.30
C SER A 491 23.46 6.46 30.71
N LYS A 492 22.14 6.39 30.92
CA LYS A 492 21.46 6.54 32.21
C LYS A 492 21.20 5.20 32.93
N GLY A 493 21.80 4.09 32.48
CA GLY A 493 21.76 2.78 33.13
C GLY A 493 20.74 1.77 32.57
N LEU A 494 19.83 2.17 31.67
CA LEU A 494 18.87 1.25 31.05
C LEU A 494 19.55 0.39 29.99
N THR A 495 20.18 -0.69 30.44
CA THR A 495 20.91 -1.66 29.62
C THR A 495 20.28 -3.05 29.67
N PRO A 496 20.57 -3.95 28.73
CA PRO A 496 20.12 -5.34 28.83
C PRO A 496 20.61 -6.02 30.11
N GLY A 497 21.86 -5.73 30.54
CA GLY A 497 22.42 -6.24 31.79
C GLY A 497 21.63 -5.81 33.03
N TYR A 498 21.28 -4.52 33.12
CA TYR A 498 20.40 -4.00 34.18
C TYR A 498 19.05 -4.74 34.16
N LEU A 499 18.40 -4.84 33.01
CA LEU A 499 17.11 -5.53 32.89
C LEU A 499 17.18 -7.01 33.28
N MET A 500 18.31 -7.69 33.03
CA MET A 500 18.52 -9.09 33.38
C MET A 500 18.87 -9.32 34.87
N GLY A 501 19.33 -8.30 35.61
CA GLY A 501 19.63 -8.47 37.04
C GLY A 501 20.72 -7.54 37.60
N ALA A 502 21.63 -7.03 36.78
CA ALA A 502 22.78 -6.26 37.23
C ALA A 502 22.39 -4.98 38.00
N SER A 503 23.29 -4.44 38.81
CA SER A 503 23.15 -3.06 39.32
C SER A 503 23.09 -2.05 38.17
N GLU A 504 22.46 -0.91 38.42
CA GLU A 504 22.35 0.20 37.46
C GLU A 504 23.67 0.95 37.25
#